data_AF-A0A7C2I5N0-F1
#
_entry.id   AF-A0A7C2I5N0-F1
#
_cell.length_a   1.000
_cell.length_b   1.000
_cell.length_c   1.000
_cell.angle_alpha   90.00
_cell.angle_beta   90.00
_cell.angle_gamma   90.00
#
_symmetry.space_group_name_H-M   'P 1'
#
loop_
_entity.id
_entity.type
_entity.pdbx_description
1 polymer ?
#
loop_
_entity_poly.entity_id
_entity_poly.type
_entity_poly.pdbx_seq_one_letter_code
_entity_poly.pdbx_strand_id
1 'polypeptide(L)' 'MIGMRTILEVADNSGARKLQCILPLGGHVGLRAGLGDVVTASVKEAAPD' A
#
# COMPACT_ATOMS: atom_id res chain seq x y z
N MET A 1 11.44 0.93 2.88
CA MET A 1 10.99 -0.47 2.99
C MET A 1 9.77 -0.50 3.91
N ILE A 2 8.70 -1.17 3.50
CA ILE A 2 7.40 -1.19 4.19
C ILE A 2 6.97 -2.65 4.44
N GLY A 3 6.04 -2.87 5.37
CA GLY A 3 5.54 -4.20 5.70
C GLY A 3 4.06 -4.19 6.05
N MET A 4 3.56 -5.34 6.54
CA MET A 4 2.17 -5.48 6.95
C MET A 4 1.77 -4.39 7.97
N ARG A 5 0.60 -3.78 7.76
CA ARG A 5 0.01 -2.68 8.54
C ARG A 5 0.72 -1.32 8.46
N THR A 6 1.77 -1.16 7.67
CA THR A 6 2.34 0.18 7.40
C THR A 6 1.27 1.08 6.75
N ILE A 7 1.12 2.30 7.29
CA ILE A 7 0.26 3.34 6.70
C ILE A 7 1.09 4.12 5.68
N LEU A 8 0.54 4.26 4.47
CA LEU A 8 1.15 4.97 3.34
C LEU A 8 0.25 6.13 2.93
N GLU A 9 0.88 7.25 2.58
CA GLU A 9 0.21 8.34 1.87
C GLU A 9 0.13 8.03 0.38
N VAL A 10 -1.01 8.31 -0.22
CA VAL A 10 -1.25 8.07 -1.63
C VAL A 10 -0.83 9.29 -2.44
N ALA A 11 0.00 9.07 -3.45
CA ALA A 11 0.49 10.08 -4.37
C ALA A 11 -0.10 9.88 -5.78
N ASP A 12 -1.42 9.72 -5.86
CA ASP A 12 -2.18 9.57 -7.10
C ASP A 12 -3.45 10.44 -7.07
N ASN A 13 -4.25 10.35 -8.14
CA ASN A 13 -5.54 11.04 -8.29
C ASN A 13 -6.74 10.07 -8.25
N SER A 14 -6.61 8.92 -7.58
CA SER A 14 -7.65 7.90 -7.48
C SER A 14 -8.77 8.23 -6.47
N GLY A 15 -8.54 9.24 -5.63
CA GLY A 15 -9.40 9.58 -4.49
C GLY A 15 -8.96 8.92 -3.18
N ALA A 16 -8.11 7.90 -3.18
CA ALA A 16 -7.51 7.38 -1.95
C ALA A 16 -6.51 8.37 -1.35
N ARG A 17 -6.48 8.50 -0.01
CA ARG A 17 -5.55 9.38 0.73
C ARG A 17 -4.57 8.59 1.59
N LYS A 18 -5.06 7.56 2.29
CA LYS A 18 -4.24 6.67 3.11
C LYS A 18 -4.53 5.22 2.81
N LEU A 19 -3.46 4.44 2.66
CA LEU A 19 -3.52 3.00 2.50
C LEU A 19 -2.86 2.30 3.68
N GLN A 20 -3.37 1.13 4.04
CA GLN A 20 -2.67 0.18 4.92
C GLN A 20 -2.18 -1.01 4.10
N CYS A 21 -0.87 -1.23 4.09
CA CYS A 21 -0.25 -2.39 3.46
C CYS A 21 -0.74 -3.70 4.08
N ILE A 22 -1.12 -4.66 3.24
CA ILE A 22 -1.49 -6.03 3.64
C ILE A 22 -0.29 -6.94 3.42
N LEU A 23 0.12 -7.13 2.15
CA LEU A 23 1.25 -7.98 1.78
C LEU A 23 1.84 -7.56 0.43
N PRO A 24 3.17 -7.65 0.22
CA PRO A 24 3.77 -7.62 -1.11
C PRO A 24 3.19 -8.69 -2.05
N LEU A 25 3.05 -8.35 -3.32
CA LEU A 25 2.63 -9.26 -4.38
C LEU A 25 3.87 -9.88 -5.04
N GLY A 26 3.81 -11.19 -5.28
CA GLY A 26 4.90 -11.97 -5.87
C GLY A 26 5.45 -12.98 -4.87
N GLY A 27 5.40 -14.27 -5.23
CA GLY A 27 5.66 -15.38 -4.30
C GLY A 27 7.06 -15.42 -3.67
N HIS A 28 8.02 -14.65 -4.19
CA HIS A 28 9.39 -14.58 -3.67
C HIS A 28 9.73 -13.26 -2.95
N VAL A 29 8.82 -12.28 -2.92
CA VAL A 29 9.08 -10.92 -2.38
C VAL A 29 9.11 -10.91 -0.84
N GLY A 30 8.46 -11.89 -0.20
CA GLY A 30 8.49 -12.07 1.26
C GLY A 30 7.57 -11.10 2.01
N LEU A 31 7.96 -10.70 3.23
CA LEU A 31 7.11 -9.89 4.13
C LEU A 31 7.32 -8.37 4.03
N ARG A 32 8.26 -7.92 3.20
CA ARG A 32 8.62 -6.50 3.07
C ARG A 32 8.69 -6.10 1.60
N ALA A 33 8.30 -4.87 1.32
CA ALA A 33 8.39 -4.25 0.00
C ALA A 33 9.34 -3.06 0.01
N GLY A 34 10.10 -2.92 -1.07
CA GLY A 34 10.92 -1.78 -1.42
C GLY A 34 10.26 -0.89 -2.49
N LEU A 35 11.06 -0.02 -3.09
CA LEU A 35 10.62 0.79 -4.22
C LEU A 35 10.47 -0.10 -5.47
N GLY A 36 9.34 0.03 -6.17
CA GLY A 36 9.06 -0.75 -7.39
C GLY A 36 8.31 -2.06 -7.16
N ASP A 37 8.26 -2.56 -5.92
CA ASP A 37 7.45 -3.73 -5.57
C ASP A 37 5.96 -3.37 -5.56
N VAL A 38 5.14 -4.30 -6.04
CA VAL A 38 3.68 -4.15 -5.99
C VAL A 38 3.17 -4.75 -4.69
N VAL A 39 2.19 -4.12 -4.05
CA VAL A 39 1.59 -4.60 -2.80
C VAL A 39 0.07 -4.67 -2.92
N THR A 40 -0.53 -5.53 -2.10
CA THR A 40 -1.95 -5.41 -1.76
C THR A 40 -2.13 -4.47 -0.57
N ALA A 41 -3.16 -3.62 -0.62
CA ALA A 41 -3.45 -2.67 0.43
C ALA A 41 -4.96 -2.46 0.59
N SER A 42 -5.37 -1.95 1.75
CA SER A 42 -6.74 -1.50 2.00
C SER A 42 -6.79 0.02 2.15
N VAL A 43 -7.82 0.66 1.58
CA VAL A 43 -8.08 2.09 1.75
C VAL A 43 -8.53 2.34 3.18
N LYS A 44 -7.86 3.28 3.86
CA LYS A 44 -8.20 3.71 5.23
C LYS A 44 -8.78 5.12 5.29
N GLU A 45 -8.44 5.94 4.30
CA GLU A 45 -8.98 7.29 4.14
C GLU A 45 -9.11 7.56 2.64
N ALA A 46 -10.25 8.09 2.22
CA ALA A 46 -10.54 8.49 0.85
C ALA A 46 -11.13 9.91 0.84
N ALA A 47 -11.04 10.58 -0.30
CA ALA A 47 -11.85 11.73 -0.60
C ALA A 47 -13.35 11.33 -0.58
N PRO A 48 -14.25 12.25 -0.22
CA PRO A 48 -15.67 11.96 -0.06
C PRO A 48 -16.45 11.69 -1.35
N ASP A 49 -15.83 11.85 -2.54
CA ASP A 49 -16.46 11.71 -3.86
C ASP A 49 -15.72 10.70 -4.74
#